data_AF-A0A0N7H2L5-F1
#
_entry.id   AF-A0A0N7H2L5-F1
#
_cell.length_a   1.000
_cell.length_b   1.000
_cell.length_c   1.000
_cell.angle_alpha   90.00
_cell.angle_beta   90.00
_cell.angle_gamma   90.00
#
_symmetry.space_group_name_H-M   'P 1'
#
loop_
_entity.id
_entity.type
_entity.pdbx_description
1 polymer ?
#
loop_
_entity_poly.entity_id
_entity_poly.type
_entity_poly.pdbx_seq_one_letter_code
_entity_poly.pdbx_strand_id
1 'polypeptide(L)' 'MQKWEITFIDDHGETTVEQFDYDHKPTMEQAAQLIRERLLPVLSQLDLNDLVDRTEDPTVKNLKSQNSIEILSITAIS' A
#
# COMPACT_ATOMS: atom_id res chain seq x y z
N MET A 1 14.71 13.75 0.61
CA MET A 1 13.45 13.04 0.34
C MET A 1 13.41 12.71 -1.15
N GLN A 2 13.38 11.43 -1.47
CA GLN A 2 13.25 10.92 -2.84
C GLN A 2 11.75 10.70 -3.11
N LYS A 3 11.28 11.04 -4.30
CA LYS A 3 9.91 10.70 -4.69
C LYS A 3 9.85 9.28 -5.25
N TRP A 4 8.85 8.55 -4.82
CA TRP A 4 8.54 7.19 -5.25
C TRP A 4 7.15 7.16 -5.85
N GLU A 5 7.03 6.43 -6.93
CA GLU A 5 5.79 6.12 -7.61
C GLU A 5 5.38 4.69 -7.26
N ILE A 6 4.15 4.53 -6.77
CA ILE A 6 3.54 3.25 -6.46
C ILE A 6 2.39 3.06 -7.45
N THR A 7 2.53 2.05 -8.31
CA THR A 7 1.49 1.64 -9.26
C THR A 7 0.73 0.47 -8.67
N PHE A 8 -0.59 0.53 -8.65
CA PHE A 8 -1.45 -0.51 -8.10
C PHE A 8 -2.78 -0.59 -8.88
N ILE A 9 -3.46 -1.72 -8.76
CA ILE A 9 -4.85 -1.87 -9.18
C ILE A 9 -5.75 -1.47 -8.00
N ASP A 10 -6.73 -0.61 -8.23
CA ASP A 10 -7.70 -0.19 -7.21
C ASP A 10 -8.91 -1.13 -7.09
N ASP A 11 -9.86 -0.81 -6.21
CA ASP A 11 -11.06 -1.63 -5.96
C ASP A 11 -12.02 -1.70 -7.17
N HIS A 12 -11.83 -0.83 -8.16
CA HIS A 12 -12.56 -0.83 -9.43
C HIS A 12 -11.86 -1.65 -10.52
N GLY A 13 -10.65 -2.15 -10.25
CA GLY A 13 -9.84 -2.86 -11.22
C GLY A 13 -9.07 -1.94 -12.17
N GLU A 14 -9.00 -0.64 -11.86
CA GLU A 14 -8.28 0.35 -12.66
C GLU A 14 -6.84 0.49 -12.16
N THR A 15 -5.91 0.70 -13.10
CA THR A 15 -4.51 0.95 -12.76
C THR A 15 -4.35 2.40 -12.29
N THR A 16 -4.04 2.55 -11.02
CA THR A 16 -3.82 3.84 -10.35
C THR A 16 -2.35 4.00 -9.96
N VAL A 17 -1.88 5.24 -9.99
CA VAL A 17 -0.49 5.62 -9.69
C VAL A 17 -0.49 6.71 -8.64
N GLU A 18 0.20 6.47 -7.52
CA GLU A 18 0.32 7.42 -6.42
C GLU A 18 1.79 7.76 -6.13
N GLN A 19 2.05 9.01 -5.77
CA GLN A 19 3.40 9.50 -5.53
C GLN A 19 3.61 9.86 -4.05
N PHE A 20 4.72 9.39 -3.49
CA PHE A 20 5.05 9.58 -2.09
C PHE A 20 6.50 10.03 -1.91
N ASP A 21 6.72 10.92 -0.95
CA ASP A 21 8.05 11.29 -0.51
C ASP A 21 8.55 10.28 0.54
N TYR A 22 9.64 9.56 0.23
CA TYR A 22 10.25 8.56 1.12
C TYR A 22 11.78 8.58 1.00
N ASP A 23 12.50 8.42 2.10
CA ASP A 23 13.97 8.56 2.08
C ASP A 23 14.70 7.39 1.40
N HIS A 24 14.11 6.19 1.43
CA HIS A 24 14.66 4.98 0.81
C HIS A 24 13.62 4.33 -0.10
N LYS A 25 13.97 3.24 -0.80
CA LYS A 25 12.96 2.46 -1.53
C LYS A 25 11.98 1.83 -0.52
N PRO A 26 10.67 2.14 -0.57
CA PRO A 26 9.72 1.51 0.34
C PRO A 26 9.62 0.01 0.02
N THR A 27 9.45 -0.80 1.07
CA THR A 27 9.09 -2.21 0.95
C THR A 27 7.63 -2.34 0.46
N MET A 28 7.22 -3.54 0.04
CA MET A 28 5.82 -3.77 -0.34
C MET A 28 4.85 -3.48 0.81
N GLU A 29 5.18 -3.86 2.04
CA GLU A 29 4.38 -3.53 3.22
C GLU A 29 4.30 -2.02 3.48
N GLN A 30 5.42 -1.29 3.36
CA GLN A 30 5.42 0.17 3.52
C GLN A 30 4.60 0.85 2.43
N ALA A 31 4.74 0.40 1.18
CA ALA A 31 3.91 0.87 0.07
C ALA A 31 2.42 0.60 0.32
N ALA A 32 2.07 -0.59 0.82
CA ALA A 32 0.70 -0.94 1.17
C ALA A 32 0.14 -0.06 2.29
N GLN A 33 0.94 0.26 3.31
CA GLN A 33 0.54 1.19 4.37
C GLN A 33 0.26 2.58 3.81
N LEU A 34 1.13 3.11 2.94
CA LEU A 34 0.95 4.40 2.28
C LEU A 34 -0.33 4.44 1.43
N ILE A 35 -0.57 3.40 0.62
CA ILE A 35 -1.80 3.28 -0.19
C ILE A 35 -3.04 3.20 0.71
N ARG A 36 -2.98 2.39 1.77
CA ARG A 36 -4.09 2.26 2.74
C ARG A 36 -4.40 3.58 3.43
N GLU A 37 -3.40 4.34 3.84
CA GLU A 37 -3.59 5.66 4.46
C GLU A 37 -4.24 6.66 3.50
N ARG A 38 -3.92 6.59 2.20
CA ARG A 38 -4.50 7.46 1.16
C ARG A 38 -5.94 7.10 0.82
N LEU A 39 -6.20 5.83 0.53
CA LEU A 39 -7.50 5.37 0.03
C LEU A 39 -8.49 5.08 1.16
N LEU A 40 -7.98 4.64 2.31
CA LEU A 40 -8.78 4.14 3.44
C LEU A 40 -8.34 4.83 4.74
N PRO A 41 -8.39 6.18 4.82
CA PRO A 41 -7.89 6.91 5.98
C PRO A 41 -8.61 6.52 7.28
N VAL A 42 -9.87 6.10 7.21
CA VAL A 42 -10.63 5.59 8.36
C VAL A 42 -10.04 4.27 8.88
N LEU A 43 -9.50 3.43 8.00
CA LEU A 43 -8.88 2.16 8.36
C LEU A 43 -7.40 2.32 8.75
N SER A 44 -6.75 3.45 8.47
CA SER A 44 -5.32 3.67 8.80
C SER A 44 -4.99 3.46 10.29
N GLN A 45 -5.93 3.73 11.19
CA GLN A 45 -5.75 3.59 12.64
C GLN A 45 -5.94 2.14 13.13
N LEU A 46 -6.44 1.23 12.28
CA LEU A 46 -6.65 -0.16 12.64
C LEU A 46 -5.34 -0.94 12.50
N ASP A 47 -4.85 -1.49 13.61
CA ASP A 47 -3.71 -2.41 13.62
C ASP A 47 -4.11 -3.75 12.98
N LEU A 48 -3.54 -4.06 11.82
CA LEU A 48 -3.81 -5.29 11.09
C LEU A 48 -3.08 -6.51 11.68
N ASN A 49 -2.07 -6.31 12.52
CA ASN A 49 -1.37 -7.41 13.20
C ASN A 49 -2.15 -7.98 14.39
N ASP A 50 -3.22 -7.29 14.83
CA ASP A 50 -4.16 -7.80 15.82
C ASP A 50 -5.23 -8.71 15.19
N LEU A 51 -5.29 -8.77 13.86
CA LEU A 51 -6.12 -9.73 13.13
C LEU A 51 -5.50 -11.13 13.23
N VAL A 52 -6.36 -12.15 13.25
CA VAL A 52 -6.12 -13.54 13.70
C VAL A 52 -4.98 -14.30 12.98
N ASP A 53 -4.34 -13.71 11.97
CA ASP A 53 -3.23 -14.30 11.22
C ASP A 53 -2.04 -13.32 11.12
N ARG A 54 -1.09 -13.43 12.06
CA ARG A 54 0.19 -12.73 11.97
C ARG A 54 0.93 -13.18 10.71
N THR A 55 1.25 -12.23 9.86
CA THR A 55 1.90 -12.44 8.56
C THR A 55 2.93 -11.34 8.33
N GLU A 56 3.94 -11.59 7.50
CA GLU A 56 5.02 -10.63 7.26
C GLU A 56 4.55 -9.34 6.56
N ASP A 57 3.58 -9.46 5.65
CA ASP A 57 2.97 -8.31 4.94
C ASP A 57 1.43 -8.25 5.18
N PRO A 58 0.97 -7.88 6.39
CA PRO A 58 -0.44 -7.88 6.74
C PRO A 58 -1.24 -6.86 5.93
N THR A 59 -0.64 -5.71 5.62
CA THR A 59 -1.32 -4.66 4.86
C THR A 59 -1.43 -5.04 3.39
N VAL A 60 -0.39 -5.65 2.80
CA VAL A 60 -0.46 -6.16 1.42
C VAL A 60 -1.59 -7.18 1.26
N LYS A 61 -1.69 -8.14 2.18
CA LYS A 61 -2.76 -9.14 2.17
C LYS A 61 -4.13 -8.52 2.40
N ASN A 62 -4.26 -7.58 3.33
CA ASN A 62 -5.53 -6.91 3.60
C ASN A 62 -6.02 -6.11 2.39
N LEU A 63 -5.15 -5.34 1.75
CA LEU A 63 -5.49 -4.62 0.52
C LEU A 63 -6.02 -5.57 -0.55
N LYS A 64 -5.32 -6.68 -0.82
CA LYS A 64 -5.71 -7.63 -1.85
C LYS A 64 -6.99 -8.39 -1.51
N SER A 65 -7.09 -8.92 -0.29
CA SER A 65 -8.18 -9.82 0.09
C SER A 65 -9.46 -9.11 0.53
N GLN A 66 -9.36 -7.90 1.10
CA GLN A 66 -10.53 -7.19 1.63
C GLN A 66 -10.94 -5.99 0.76
N ASN A 67 -9.99 -5.40 0.02
CA ASN A 67 -10.24 -4.18 -0.74
C ASN A 67 -9.99 -4.35 -2.25
N SER A 68 -9.65 -5.56 -2.71
CA SER A 68 -9.30 -5.85 -4.11
C SER A 68 -8.18 -4.97 -4.68
N ILE A 69 -7.32 -4.41 -3.82
CA ILE A 69 -6.21 -3.54 -4.19
C ILE A 69 -4.92 -4.35 -4.30
N GLU A 70 -4.18 -4.23 -5.41
CA GLU A 70 -2.93 -4.96 -5.64
C GLU A 70 -1.80 -4.06 -6.13
N ILE A 71 -0.69 -4.00 -5.38
CA ILE A 71 0.49 -3.23 -5.77
C ILE A 71 1.25 -3.97 -6.87
N LEU A 72 1.49 -3.28 -7.97
CA LEU A 72 2.19 -3.79 -9.15
C LEU A 72 3.68 -3.43 -9.14
N SER A 73 4.02 -2.19 -8.83
CA SER A 73 5.40 -1.72 -8.87
C SER A 73 5.68 -0.52 -7.97
N ILE A 74 6.95 -0.41 -7.56
CA ILE A 74 7.49 0.72 -6.79
C ILE A 74 8.74 1.23 -7.53
N THR A 75 8.66 2.42 -8.09
CA THR A 75 9.68 3.05 -8.94
C THR A 75 10.13 4.40 -8.38
N ALA A 76 11.41 4.73 -8.53
CA ALA A 76 11.91 6.05 -8.13
C ALA A 76 11.63 7.07 -9.24
N ILE A 77 11.17 8.26 -8.85
CA ILE A 77 10.96 9.39 -9.77
C ILE A 77 12.26 10.21 -9.82
N SER A 78 12.95 10.20 -10.96
CA SER A 78 14.19 10.98 -11.17
C SER A 78 13.93 12.41 -11.59
#